data_AF-A0A2N8SUN3-F1
#
_entry.id   AF-A0A2N8SUN3-F1
#
_cell.length_a   1.000
_cell.length_b   1.000
_cell.length_c   1.000
_cell.angle_alpha   90.00
_cell.angle_beta   90.00
_cell.angle_gamma   90.00
#
_symmetry.space_group_name_H-M   'P 1'
#
loop_
_entity.id
_entity.type
_entity.pdbx_description
1 polymer ?
#
loop_
_entity_poly.entity_id
_entity_poly.type
_entity_poly.pdbx_seq_one_letter_code
_entity_poly.pdbx_strand_id
1 'polypeptide(L)'
;MQRLTTVLLFACVSLAGCVTQPVPMYRLDNGAVETPAQAADGVAVLLGPVRLADYLQHDALLQRLPDGSLAADGQQARWAGDLQGDINQLLMRQLAWRLNTQSLELSPGSKGFSPDVQVELEITRLDSGPQHPAVLEAQWRLLDKQGKRQGSRLVRLQEEHQGSMADQVRAQSVLLQRLSEMMAAAIEPMTVAKTPVKRNVVKAPSKPVAPPAIPAVEPIRTDLEVFRF
;
A
#
# COMPACT_ATOMS: atom_id res chain seq x y z
N MET A 1 57.61 30.41 -40.63
CA MET A 1 57.46 29.55 -39.43
C MET A 1 56.38 30.04 -38.48
N GLN A 2 56.32 31.33 -38.14
CA GLN A 2 55.32 31.93 -37.21
C GLN A 2 53.84 31.68 -37.56
N ARG A 3 53.47 31.66 -38.85
CA ARG A 3 52.08 31.41 -39.28
C ARG A 3 51.63 29.95 -39.15
N LEU A 4 52.57 29.00 -39.20
CA LEU A 4 52.26 27.58 -38.97
C LEU A 4 51.98 27.33 -37.48
N THR A 5 52.69 28.03 -36.60
CA THR A 5 52.54 27.93 -35.15
C THR A 5 51.18 28.44 -34.68
N THR A 6 50.67 29.52 -35.28
CA THR A 6 49.34 30.07 -34.95
C THR A 6 48.20 29.16 -35.40
N VAL A 7 48.31 28.54 -36.57
CA VAL A 7 47.30 27.57 -37.07
C VAL A 7 47.29 26.31 -36.23
N LEU A 8 48.45 25.83 -35.79
CA LEU A 8 48.57 24.66 -34.91
C LEU A 8 47.97 24.93 -33.51
N LEU A 9 48.15 26.14 -32.97
CA LEU A 9 47.57 26.51 -31.67
C LEU A 9 46.03 26.60 -31.72
N PHE A 10 45.46 27.13 -32.82
CA PHE A 10 44.01 27.22 -33.01
C PHE A 10 43.36 25.84 -33.20
N ALA A 11 44.05 24.92 -33.88
CA ALA A 11 43.60 23.54 -34.07
C ALA A 11 43.60 22.71 -32.76
N CYS A 12 44.49 23.02 -31.81
CA CYS A 12 44.49 22.36 -30.49
C CYS A 12 43.36 22.86 -29.57
N VAL A 13 42.90 24.11 -29.71
CA VAL A 13 41.80 24.65 -28.89
C VAL A 13 40.43 24.10 -29.31
N SER A 14 40.27 23.71 -30.57
CA SER A 14 39.04 23.08 -31.07
C SER A 14 38.86 21.61 -30.64
N LEU A 15 39.84 21.02 -29.95
CA LEU A 15 39.77 19.64 -29.42
C LEU A 15 39.39 19.58 -27.92
N ALA A 16 38.92 20.68 -27.32
CA ALA A 16 38.24 20.63 -26.03
C ALA A 16 36.89 19.92 -26.20
N GLY A 17 36.93 18.59 -26.27
CA GLY A 17 35.74 17.75 -26.33
C GLY A 17 34.82 18.03 -25.15
N CYS A 18 33.51 18.09 -25.41
CA CYS A 18 32.50 18.20 -24.37
C CYS A 18 32.64 17.03 -23.40
N VAL A 19 33.16 17.29 -22.21
CA VAL A 19 33.11 16.34 -21.10
C VAL A 19 31.65 16.27 -20.66
N THR A 20 30.91 15.28 -21.13
CA THR A 20 29.55 15.00 -20.66
C THR A 20 29.65 14.36 -19.28
N GLN A 21 29.14 15.03 -18.26
CA GLN A 21 29.06 14.44 -16.93
C GLN A 21 27.99 13.32 -16.91
N PRO A 22 28.24 12.20 -16.24
CA PRO A 22 27.27 11.12 -16.14
C PRO A 22 26.05 11.58 -15.32
N VAL A 23 24.85 11.36 -15.87
CA VAL A 23 23.58 11.67 -15.19
C VAL A 23 23.35 10.64 -14.08
N PRO A 24 23.19 11.04 -12.81
CA PRO A 24 22.95 10.11 -11.72
C PRO A 24 21.55 9.49 -11.85
N MET A 25 21.49 8.16 -11.66
CA MET A 25 20.24 7.40 -11.68
C MET A 25 19.95 6.81 -10.31
N TYR A 26 18.69 6.91 -9.89
CA TYR A 26 18.24 6.49 -8.57
C TYR A 26 17.12 5.46 -8.67
N ARG A 27 17.07 4.53 -7.74
CA ARG A 27 15.99 3.55 -7.63
C ARG A 27 15.47 3.50 -6.21
N LEU A 28 14.18 3.23 -6.07
CA LEU A 28 13.58 2.93 -4.78
C LEU A 28 14.15 1.61 -4.23
N ASP A 29 14.43 1.62 -2.93
CA ASP A 29 14.97 0.46 -2.22
C ASP A 29 13.86 -0.30 -1.48
N ASN A 30 13.90 -1.63 -1.54
CA ASN A 30 12.89 -2.45 -0.89
C ASN A 30 13.11 -2.61 0.62
N GLY A 31 14.27 -2.22 1.13
CA GLY A 31 14.71 -2.53 2.48
C GLY A 31 15.11 -3.99 2.62
N ALA A 32 15.13 -4.47 3.87
CA ALA A 32 15.40 -5.86 4.19
C ALA A 32 14.14 -6.71 3.95
N VAL A 33 14.08 -7.38 2.80
CA VAL A 33 12.99 -8.29 2.42
C VAL A 33 13.53 -9.70 2.33
N GLU A 34 12.81 -10.67 2.91
CA GLU A 34 13.12 -12.08 2.78
C GLU A 34 12.16 -12.77 1.82
N THR A 35 12.64 -13.81 1.16
CA THR A 35 11.79 -14.65 0.31
C THR A 35 10.86 -15.50 1.19
N PRO A 36 9.52 -15.43 1.01
CA PRO A 36 8.58 -16.23 1.79
C PRO A 36 8.84 -17.74 1.67
N ALA A 37 8.82 -18.46 2.79
CA ALA A 37 9.11 -19.88 2.83
C ALA A 37 7.93 -20.76 2.37
N GLN A 38 6.68 -20.28 2.51
CA GLN A 38 5.47 -21.03 2.15
C GLN A 38 4.88 -20.58 0.80
N ALA A 39 4.78 -21.54 -0.14
CA ALA A 39 4.16 -21.35 -1.44
C ALA A 39 2.67 -21.78 -1.50
N ALA A 40 2.22 -22.67 -0.61
CA ALA A 40 1.01 -23.46 -0.83
C ALA A 40 -0.24 -23.03 -0.03
N ASP A 41 -0.09 -22.36 1.11
CA ASP A 41 -1.19 -22.06 2.05
C ASP A 41 -1.32 -20.56 2.41
N GLY A 42 -0.65 -19.68 1.65
CA GLY A 42 -0.69 -18.24 1.87
C GLY A 42 -1.98 -17.60 1.34
N VAL A 43 -2.32 -16.41 1.85
CA VAL A 43 -3.40 -15.59 1.29
C VAL A 43 -3.10 -15.25 -0.18
N ALA A 44 -4.08 -15.43 -1.07
CA ALA A 44 -3.97 -14.99 -2.45
C ALA A 44 -4.30 -13.49 -2.55
N VAL A 45 -3.34 -12.66 -2.97
CA VAL A 45 -3.50 -11.20 -3.05
C VAL A 45 -3.33 -10.73 -4.49
N LEU A 46 -4.30 -9.97 -4.98
CA LEU A 46 -4.17 -9.22 -6.23
C LEU A 46 -3.86 -7.76 -5.91
N LEU A 47 -2.70 -7.27 -6.32
CA LEU A 47 -2.43 -5.84 -6.34
C LEU A 47 -3.01 -5.25 -7.63
N GLY A 48 -4.05 -4.43 -7.49
CA GLY A 48 -4.66 -3.66 -8.57
C GLY A 48 -3.66 -2.71 -9.23
N PRO A 49 -4.03 -2.06 -10.35
CA PRO A 49 -3.20 -1.04 -10.95
C PRO A 49 -2.89 0.04 -9.91
N VAL A 50 -1.61 0.26 -9.62
CA VAL A 50 -1.18 1.37 -8.76
C VAL A 50 -1.28 2.65 -9.57
N ARG A 51 -2.21 3.53 -9.20
CA ARG A 51 -2.38 4.84 -9.85
C ARG A 51 -1.43 5.83 -9.21
N LEU A 52 -0.65 6.54 -10.02
CA LEU A 52 0.26 7.59 -9.55
C LEU A 52 -0.20 8.96 -10.04
N ALA A 53 0.05 10.00 -9.25
CA ALA A 53 -0.06 11.38 -9.71
C ALA A 53 0.77 11.60 -10.98
N ASP A 54 0.28 12.42 -11.91
CA ASP A 54 0.88 12.57 -13.25
C ASP A 54 2.35 13.02 -13.21
N TYR A 55 2.73 13.85 -12.24
CA TYR A 55 4.13 14.29 -12.12
C TYR A 55 5.09 13.15 -11.77
N LEU A 56 4.61 12.05 -11.17
CA LEU A 56 5.39 10.86 -10.83
C LEU A 56 5.60 9.92 -12.03
N GLN A 57 4.88 10.14 -13.13
CA GLN A 57 4.96 9.32 -14.34
C GLN A 57 6.07 9.79 -15.30
N HIS A 58 6.99 10.63 -14.81
CA HIS A 58 8.15 11.10 -15.55
C HIS A 58 9.41 10.39 -15.07
N ASP A 59 10.39 10.29 -15.96
CA ASP A 59 11.71 9.73 -15.69
C ASP A 59 12.61 10.67 -14.86
N ALA A 60 12.34 11.97 -14.89
CA ALA A 60 13.06 12.96 -14.10
C ALA A 60 12.77 12.78 -12.60
N LEU A 61 13.82 12.84 -11.79
CA LEU A 61 13.69 12.90 -10.34
C LEU A 61 13.40 14.35 -9.93
N LEU A 62 12.13 14.63 -9.64
CA LEU A 62 11.67 15.96 -9.25
C LEU A 62 11.85 16.19 -7.75
N GLN A 63 12.29 17.40 -7.40
CA GLN A 63 12.42 17.90 -6.04
C GLN A 63 11.46 19.05 -5.78
N ARG A 64 10.88 19.07 -4.58
CA ARG A 64 10.11 20.18 -4.05
C ARG A 64 11.02 21.35 -3.68
N LEU A 65 10.73 22.49 -4.28
CA LEU A 65 11.35 23.78 -3.97
C LEU A 65 10.61 24.51 -2.83
N PRO A 66 11.24 25.52 -2.20
CA PRO A 66 10.63 26.30 -1.10
C PRO A 66 9.32 27.01 -1.46
N ASP A 67 9.10 27.30 -2.73
CA ASP A 67 7.87 27.91 -3.24
C ASP A 67 6.75 26.89 -3.53
N GLY A 68 7.00 25.60 -3.26
CA GLY A 68 6.07 24.50 -3.48
C GLY A 68 6.07 23.94 -4.91
N SER A 69 6.88 24.50 -5.82
CA SER A 69 7.05 23.95 -7.17
C SER A 69 7.89 22.67 -7.16
N LEU A 70 7.77 21.89 -8.24
CA LEU A 70 8.56 20.69 -8.47
C LEU A 70 9.52 20.94 -9.64
N ALA A 71 10.81 20.69 -9.44
CA ALA A 71 11.83 20.87 -10.45
C ALA A 71 12.89 19.77 -10.38
N ALA A 72 13.47 19.42 -11.53
CA ALA A 72 14.68 18.60 -11.55
C ALA A 72 15.86 19.37 -10.95
N ASP A 73 16.83 18.65 -10.40
CA ASP A 73 18.06 19.27 -9.90
C ASP A 73 18.99 19.71 -11.05
N GLY A 74 20.06 20.43 -10.70
CA GLY A 74 21.05 20.90 -11.67
C GLY A 74 21.87 19.78 -12.34
N GLN A 75 21.81 18.54 -11.82
CA GLN A 75 22.46 17.36 -12.41
C GLN A 75 21.49 16.56 -13.29
N GLN A 76 20.23 16.97 -13.37
CA GLN A 76 19.16 16.30 -14.09
C GLN A 76 19.02 14.84 -13.68
N ALA A 77 19.09 14.56 -12.37
CA ALA A 77 18.94 13.21 -11.83
C ALA A 77 17.66 12.52 -12.34
N ARG A 78 17.75 11.21 -12.58
CA ARG A 78 16.64 10.42 -13.14
C ARG A 78 16.34 9.19 -12.30
N TRP A 79 15.11 8.70 -12.40
CA TRP A 79 14.77 7.36 -11.98
C TRP A 79 15.46 6.32 -12.88
N ALA A 80 15.90 5.23 -12.27
CA ALA A 80 16.55 4.11 -12.94
C ALA A 80 15.52 3.19 -13.63
N GLY A 81 14.69 3.77 -14.50
CA GLY A 81 13.58 3.10 -15.15
C GLY A 81 12.24 3.81 -14.92
N ASP A 82 11.17 3.07 -15.10
CA ASP A 82 9.80 3.54 -14.85
C ASP A 82 9.48 3.47 -13.35
N LEU A 83 9.16 4.61 -12.74
CA LEU A 83 8.87 4.71 -11.31
C LEU A 83 7.66 3.87 -10.91
N GLN A 84 6.64 3.77 -11.76
CA GLN A 84 5.46 2.96 -11.48
C GLN A 84 5.80 1.47 -11.41
N GLY A 85 6.61 0.98 -12.34
CA GLY A 85 7.17 -0.36 -12.33
C GLY A 85 7.97 -0.64 -11.05
N ASP A 86 8.84 0.29 -10.64
CA ASP A 86 9.62 0.16 -9.41
C ASP A 86 8.75 0.11 -8.16
N ILE A 87 7.72 0.98 -8.06
CA ILE A 87 6.76 0.97 -6.95
C ILE A 87 5.98 -0.34 -6.93
N ASN A 88 5.46 -0.80 -8.08
CA ASN A 88 4.74 -2.08 -8.17
C ASN A 88 5.60 -3.23 -7.63
N GLN A 89 6.85 -3.32 -8.09
CA GLN A 89 7.79 -4.36 -7.68
C GLN A 89 8.13 -4.27 -6.19
N LEU A 90 8.29 -3.06 -5.65
CA LEU A 90 8.53 -2.85 -4.23
C LEU A 90 7.34 -3.31 -3.39
N LEU A 91 6.13 -2.88 -3.75
CA LEU A 91 4.91 -3.25 -3.04
C LEU A 91 4.68 -4.77 -3.08
N MET A 92 4.90 -5.41 -4.24
CA MET A 92 4.79 -6.87 -4.36
C MET A 92 5.73 -7.59 -3.40
N ARG A 93 7.02 -7.24 -3.39
CA ARG A 93 8.03 -7.88 -2.54
C ARG A 93 7.74 -7.66 -1.06
N GLN A 94 7.41 -6.42 -0.68
CA GLN A 94 7.08 -6.06 0.70
C GLN A 94 5.84 -6.81 1.20
N LEU A 95 4.77 -6.87 0.38
CA LEU A 95 3.54 -7.57 0.76
C LEU A 95 3.75 -9.09 0.82
N ALA A 96 4.46 -9.67 -0.15
CA ALA A 96 4.78 -11.10 -0.15
C ALA A 96 5.53 -11.52 1.11
N TRP A 97 6.57 -10.76 1.49
CA TRP A 97 7.34 -10.98 2.71
C TRP A 97 6.49 -10.84 3.97
N ARG A 98 5.76 -9.74 4.10
CA ARG A 98 4.98 -9.45 5.33
C ARG A 98 3.79 -10.38 5.52
N LEU A 99 3.13 -10.79 4.44
CA LEU A 99 2.03 -11.74 4.48
C LEU A 99 2.50 -13.20 4.41
N ASN A 100 3.82 -13.43 4.33
CA ASN A 100 4.45 -14.74 4.14
C ASN A 100 3.72 -15.58 3.06
N THR A 101 3.50 -14.99 1.89
CA THR A 101 2.76 -15.60 0.78
C THR A 101 3.54 -15.46 -0.52
N GLN A 102 3.51 -16.51 -1.35
CA GLN A 102 3.97 -16.45 -2.74
C GLN A 102 2.80 -16.25 -3.73
N SER A 103 1.55 -16.27 -3.25
CA SER A 103 0.35 -16.09 -4.06
C SER A 103 0.00 -14.61 -4.22
N LEU A 104 0.90 -13.83 -4.82
CA LEU A 104 0.71 -12.40 -5.02
C LEU A 104 0.96 -12.01 -6.48
N GLU A 105 -0.03 -11.39 -7.11
CA GLU A 105 0.02 -11.02 -8.52
C GLU A 105 -0.44 -9.57 -8.76
N LEU A 106 0.03 -8.96 -9.85
CA LEU A 106 -0.48 -7.68 -10.33
C LEU A 106 -1.73 -7.91 -11.19
N SER A 107 -2.69 -6.98 -11.15
CA SER A 107 -3.83 -6.96 -12.06
C SER A 107 -3.39 -6.93 -13.53
N PRO A 108 -4.04 -7.69 -14.43
CA PRO A 108 -5.27 -8.49 -14.22
C PRO A 108 -5.08 -9.86 -13.58
N GLY A 109 -3.85 -10.25 -13.24
CA GLY A 109 -3.51 -11.59 -12.79
C GLY A 109 -3.40 -12.59 -13.94
N SER A 110 -2.85 -13.76 -13.63
CA SER A 110 -2.74 -14.90 -14.50
C SER A 110 -4.08 -15.64 -14.61
N LYS A 111 -4.26 -16.39 -15.71
CA LYS A 111 -5.49 -17.16 -15.91
C LYS A 111 -5.62 -18.22 -14.81
N GLY A 112 -6.74 -18.18 -14.08
CA GLY A 112 -7.02 -19.11 -12.99
C GLY A 112 -6.56 -18.62 -11.61
N PHE A 113 -5.93 -17.45 -11.53
CA PHE A 113 -5.67 -16.79 -10.25
C PHE A 113 -7.00 -16.30 -9.63
N SER A 114 -7.29 -16.73 -8.41
CA SER A 114 -8.48 -16.33 -7.66
C SER A 114 -8.04 -15.63 -6.37
N PRO A 115 -8.01 -14.29 -6.35
CA PRO A 115 -7.56 -13.57 -5.18
C PRO A 115 -8.58 -13.64 -4.04
N ASP A 116 -8.05 -13.78 -2.84
CA ASP A 116 -8.81 -13.65 -1.60
C ASP A 116 -9.04 -12.20 -1.24
N VAL A 117 -8.04 -11.37 -1.56
CA VAL A 117 -8.02 -9.94 -1.31
C VAL A 117 -7.51 -9.23 -2.55
N GLN A 118 -8.21 -8.19 -2.98
CA GLN A 118 -7.73 -7.26 -3.98
C GLN A 118 -7.43 -5.91 -3.34
N VAL A 119 -6.25 -5.37 -3.62
CA VAL A 119 -5.77 -4.07 -3.16
C VAL A 119 -5.89 -3.06 -4.30
N GLU A 120 -6.65 -2.00 -4.12
CA GLU A 120 -6.63 -0.83 -5.01
C GLU A 120 -5.84 0.28 -4.34
N LEU A 121 -4.81 0.81 -5.01
CA LEU A 121 -3.92 1.83 -4.47
C LEU A 121 -3.80 3.02 -5.44
N GLU A 122 -3.92 4.22 -4.89
CA GLU A 122 -3.63 5.47 -5.58
C GLU A 122 -2.68 6.30 -4.72
N ILE A 123 -1.53 6.65 -5.28
CA ILE A 123 -0.52 7.51 -4.67
C ILE A 123 -0.65 8.90 -5.30
N THR A 124 -1.18 9.84 -4.54
CA THR A 124 -1.40 11.22 -4.99
C THR A 124 -0.17 12.10 -4.76
N ARG A 125 0.79 11.64 -3.95
CA ARG A 125 2.05 12.34 -3.72
C ARG A 125 3.15 11.38 -3.31
N LEU A 126 4.34 11.55 -3.89
CA LEU A 126 5.59 10.95 -3.45
C LEU A 126 6.75 11.87 -3.87
N ASP A 127 7.17 12.74 -2.97
CA ASP A 127 8.16 13.76 -3.31
C ASP A 127 8.96 14.22 -2.08
N SER A 128 10.13 14.79 -2.34
CA SER A 128 11.04 15.33 -1.32
C SER A 128 11.72 16.58 -1.84
N GLY A 129 12.47 17.29 -1.01
CA GLY A 129 13.39 18.33 -1.49
C GLY A 129 14.55 18.51 -0.52
N PRO A 130 15.63 19.23 -0.88
CA PRO A 130 16.80 19.36 0.00
C PRO A 130 16.48 19.91 1.40
N GLN A 131 15.46 20.77 1.49
CA GLN A 131 15.00 21.40 2.73
C GLN A 131 13.60 20.90 3.16
N HIS A 132 13.07 19.88 2.48
CA HIS A 132 11.75 19.35 2.77
C HIS A 132 11.83 17.84 3.00
N PRO A 133 11.13 17.33 4.00
CA PRO A 133 11.04 15.90 4.21
C PRO A 133 10.40 15.21 3.00
N ALA A 134 10.65 13.91 2.91
CA ALA A 134 9.91 13.07 2.00
C ALA A 134 8.46 12.99 2.48
N VAL A 135 7.52 13.09 1.55
CA VAL A 135 6.09 13.02 1.83
C VAL A 135 5.46 12.00 0.90
N LEU A 136 4.64 11.13 1.47
CA LEU A 136 3.78 10.19 0.75
C LEU A 136 2.33 10.48 1.12
N GLU A 137 1.50 10.68 0.11
CA GLU A 137 0.04 10.69 0.27
C GLU A 137 -0.56 9.63 -0.63
N ALA A 138 -1.42 8.80 -0.05
CA ALA A 138 -2.06 7.72 -0.76
C ALA A 138 -3.44 7.41 -0.20
N GLN A 139 -4.25 6.79 -1.04
CA GLN A 139 -5.48 6.13 -0.64
C GLN A 139 -5.46 4.69 -1.11
N TRP A 140 -5.90 3.77 -0.24
CA TRP A 140 -6.07 2.38 -0.62
C TRP A 140 -7.42 1.83 -0.18
N ARG A 141 -7.85 0.77 -0.87
CA ARG A 141 -9.08 0.03 -0.60
C ARG A 141 -8.80 -1.46 -0.69
N LEU A 142 -9.49 -2.23 0.15
CA LEU A 142 -9.44 -3.69 0.13
C LEU A 142 -10.80 -4.23 -0.27
N LEU A 143 -10.79 -5.11 -1.26
CA LEU A 143 -11.95 -5.86 -1.71
C LEU A 143 -11.76 -7.33 -1.32
N ASP A 144 -12.84 -8.00 -0.92
CA ASP A 144 -12.83 -9.45 -0.76
C ASP A 144 -12.93 -10.18 -2.11
N LYS A 145 -12.89 -11.51 -2.06
CA LYS A 145 -13.08 -12.39 -3.24
C LYS A 145 -14.40 -12.17 -4.01
N GLN A 146 -15.41 -11.53 -3.43
CA GLN A 146 -16.65 -11.16 -4.11
C GLN A 146 -16.62 -9.75 -4.70
N GLY A 147 -15.49 -9.04 -4.60
CA GLY A 147 -15.35 -7.65 -5.00
C GLY A 147 -16.02 -6.67 -4.03
N LYS A 148 -16.46 -7.11 -2.85
CA LYS A 148 -17.07 -6.22 -1.86
C LYS A 148 -15.98 -5.50 -1.08
N ARG A 149 -16.12 -4.18 -0.95
CA ARG A 149 -15.22 -3.35 -0.15
C ARG A 149 -15.30 -3.73 1.32
N GLN A 150 -14.17 -4.16 1.87
CA GLN A 150 -14.00 -4.50 3.28
C GLN A 150 -13.32 -3.38 4.07
N GLY A 151 -12.51 -2.55 3.41
CA GLY A 151 -11.84 -1.42 4.05
C GLY A 151 -11.34 -0.38 3.06
N SER A 152 -11.08 0.82 3.58
CA SER A 152 -10.41 1.89 2.84
C SER A 152 -9.70 2.83 3.80
N ARG A 153 -8.57 3.38 3.40
CA ARG A 153 -7.80 4.31 4.22
C ARG A 153 -7.15 5.40 3.37
N LEU A 154 -7.21 6.63 3.88
CA LEU A 154 -6.38 7.76 3.46
C LEU A 154 -5.15 7.83 4.37
N VAL A 155 -3.98 7.98 3.78
CA VAL A 155 -2.69 7.94 4.48
C VAL A 155 -1.83 9.11 4.02
N ARG A 156 -1.27 9.82 4.99
CA ARG A 156 -0.17 10.76 4.80
C ARG A 156 0.99 10.35 5.70
N LEU A 157 2.15 10.10 5.12
CA LEU A 157 3.38 9.75 5.82
C LEU A 157 4.48 10.77 5.50
N GLN A 158 5.43 10.92 6.42
CA GLN A 158 6.56 11.82 6.31
C GLN A 158 7.82 11.15 6.86
N GLU A 159 8.96 11.42 6.23
CA GLU A 159 10.27 10.92 6.64
C GLU A 159 11.34 12.00 6.48
N GLU A 160 12.02 12.30 7.59
CA GLU A 160 13.11 13.29 7.64
C GLU A 160 14.41 12.72 7.07
N HIS A 161 15.29 13.63 6.61
CA HIS A 161 16.54 13.26 5.95
C HIS A 161 17.57 14.40 5.94
N GLN A 162 18.81 14.12 5.56
CA GLN A 162 19.91 15.10 5.57
C GLN A 162 19.99 16.00 4.31
N GLY A 163 19.07 15.81 3.35
CA GLY A 163 18.88 16.72 2.22
C GLY A 163 19.61 16.34 0.94
N SER A 164 20.58 15.40 0.99
CA SER A 164 21.18 14.88 -0.24
C SER A 164 20.14 14.15 -1.11
N MET A 165 20.38 14.08 -2.42
CA MET A 165 19.46 13.38 -3.33
C MET A 165 19.31 11.89 -2.94
N ALA A 166 20.41 11.24 -2.55
CA ALA A 166 20.38 9.87 -2.06
C ALA A 166 19.54 9.73 -0.79
N ASP A 167 19.67 10.68 0.14
CA ASP A 167 18.89 10.69 1.38
C ASP A 167 17.38 10.91 1.12
N GLN A 168 17.05 11.74 0.14
CA GLN A 168 15.67 11.97 -0.31
C GLN A 168 15.05 10.69 -0.90
N VAL A 169 15.78 9.97 -1.76
CA VAL A 169 15.33 8.71 -2.36
C VAL A 169 15.20 7.61 -1.30
N ARG A 170 16.15 7.53 -0.35
CA ARG A 170 16.07 6.63 0.80
C ARG A 170 14.82 6.91 1.62
N ALA A 171 14.54 8.17 1.93
CA ALA A 171 13.37 8.55 2.71
C ALA A 171 12.06 8.17 1.99
N GLN A 172 11.95 8.43 0.68
CA GLN A 172 10.80 7.99 -0.12
C GLN A 172 10.64 6.46 -0.14
N SER A 173 11.75 5.72 -0.19
CA SER A 173 11.75 4.26 -0.10
C SER A 173 11.18 3.77 1.24
N VAL A 174 11.61 4.38 2.36
CA VAL A 174 11.08 4.10 3.70
C VAL A 174 9.57 4.36 3.79
N LEU A 175 9.07 5.43 3.16
CA LEU A 175 7.63 5.73 3.16
C LEU A 175 6.82 4.64 2.45
N LEU A 176 7.29 4.14 1.32
CA LEU A 176 6.64 3.04 0.61
C LEU A 176 6.69 1.74 1.43
N GLN A 177 7.81 1.46 2.09
CA GLN A 177 7.94 0.30 2.98
C GLN A 177 6.93 0.35 4.15
N ARG A 178 6.74 1.53 4.75
CA ARG A 178 5.73 1.76 5.80
C ARG A 178 4.31 1.67 5.26
N LEU A 179 4.05 2.17 4.05
CA LEU A 179 2.76 1.99 3.37
C LEU A 179 2.44 0.50 3.18
N SER A 180 3.40 -0.31 2.72
CA SER A 180 3.22 -1.76 2.58
C SER A 180 2.94 -2.45 3.92
N GLU A 181 3.58 -2.01 5.00
CA GLU A 181 3.31 -2.51 6.36
C GLU A 181 1.87 -2.24 6.79
N MET A 182 1.40 -1.01 6.58
CA MET A 182 0.02 -0.63 6.89
C MET A 182 -1.00 -1.43 6.07
N MET A 183 -0.70 -1.70 4.79
CA MET A 183 -1.55 -2.54 3.94
C MET A 183 -1.54 -4.00 4.39
N ALA A 184 -0.38 -4.58 4.70
CA ALA A 184 -0.28 -5.95 5.20
C ALA A 184 -1.08 -6.14 6.49
N ALA A 185 -0.92 -5.25 7.46
CA ALA A 185 -1.66 -5.27 8.72
C ALA A 185 -3.19 -5.16 8.52
N ALA A 186 -3.64 -4.48 7.47
CA ALA A 186 -5.06 -4.39 7.12
C ALA A 186 -5.59 -5.62 6.36
N ILE A 187 -4.73 -6.34 5.65
CA ILE A 187 -5.05 -7.56 4.91
C ILE A 187 -5.18 -8.75 5.86
N GLU A 188 -4.30 -8.88 6.86
CA GLU A 188 -4.27 -9.98 7.84
C GLU A 188 -5.65 -10.38 8.40
N PRO A 189 -6.51 -9.48 8.94
CA PRO A 189 -7.81 -9.89 9.48
C PRO A 189 -8.77 -10.45 8.42
N MET A 190 -8.59 -10.10 7.14
CA MET A 190 -9.40 -10.61 6.03
C MET A 190 -9.05 -12.07 5.69
N THR A 191 -7.86 -12.53 6.08
CA THR A 191 -7.38 -13.90 5.84
C THR A 191 -7.86 -14.86 6.92
N VAL A 192 -7.93 -14.41 8.18
CA VAL A 192 -8.31 -15.22 9.36
C VAL A 192 -9.81 -15.57 9.39
N ALA A 193 -10.67 -14.73 8.79
CA ALA A 193 -12.11 -15.02 8.67
C ALA A 193 -12.43 -16.29 7.84
N LYS A 194 -11.42 -16.91 7.21
CA LYS A 194 -11.51 -18.17 6.46
C LYS A 194 -11.33 -19.45 7.28
N THR A 195 -11.02 -19.40 8.58
CA THR A 195 -11.12 -20.61 9.40
C THR A 195 -12.54 -20.70 9.95
N PRO A 196 -13.47 -21.45 9.32
CA PRO A 196 -14.65 -21.87 10.04
C PRO A 196 -14.13 -22.74 11.17
N VAL A 197 -14.08 -22.20 12.39
CA VAL A 197 -14.14 -23.04 13.57
C VAL A 197 -15.39 -23.86 13.34
N LYS A 198 -15.23 -25.15 12.99
CA LYS A 198 -16.30 -26.13 13.09
C LYS A 198 -16.68 -26.11 14.56
N ARG A 199 -17.59 -25.22 14.91
CA ARG A 199 -18.28 -25.25 16.19
C ARG A 199 -19.12 -26.51 16.06
N ASN A 200 -18.56 -27.63 16.49
CA ASN A 200 -19.32 -28.81 16.80
C ASN A 200 -20.32 -28.34 17.84
N VAL A 201 -21.51 -27.96 17.37
CA VAL A 201 -22.67 -27.77 18.22
C VAL A 201 -22.97 -29.17 18.70
N VAL A 202 -22.35 -29.55 19.82
CA VAL A 202 -22.82 -30.65 20.63
C VAL A 202 -24.26 -30.28 20.97
N LYS A 203 -25.19 -31.00 20.33
CA LYS A 203 -26.63 -30.83 20.49
C LYS A 203 -26.93 -30.97 21.97
N ALA A 204 -27.23 -29.85 22.64
CA ALA A 204 -27.66 -29.87 24.03
C ALA A 204 -28.91 -30.76 24.13
N PRO A 205 -29.03 -31.63 25.15
CA PRO A 205 -30.20 -32.48 25.30
C PRO A 205 -31.44 -31.60 25.50
N SER A 206 -32.45 -31.86 24.67
CA SER A 206 -33.76 -31.21 24.75
C SER A 206 -34.39 -31.43 26.12
N LYS A 207 -34.66 -30.34 26.83
CA LYS A 207 -35.44 -30.33 28.07
C LYS A 207 -36.87 -30.84 27.78
N PRO A 208 -37.48 -31.69 28.63
CA PRO A 208 -38.84 -32.17 28.40
C PRO A 208 -39.84 -31.01 28.43
N VAL A 209 -40.75 -31.01 27.46
CA VAL A 209 -41.90 -30.11 27.38
C VAL A 209 -42.81 -30.36 28.58
N ALA A 210 -43.07 -29.33 29.38
CA ALA A 210 -44.07 -29.37 30.44
C ALA A 210 -45.48 -29.32 29.83
N PRO A 211 -46.47 -30.06 30.37
CA PRO A 211 -47.85 -30.01 29.87
C PRO A 211 -48.52 -28.67 30.19
N PRO A 212 -49.54 -28.26 29.40
CA PRO A 212 -50.20 -26.96 29.57
C PRO A 212 -50.99 -26.92 30.88
N ALA A 213 -50.72 -25.90 31.70
CA ALA A 213 -51.50 -25.59 32.89
C ALA A 213 -52.83 -24.94 32.47
N ILE A 214 -53.94 -25.55 32.89
CA ILE A 214 -55.29 -24.99 32.77
C ILE A 214 -55.40 -23.82 33.77
N PRO A 215 -55.83 -22.62 33.36
CA PRO A 215 -56.06 -21.53 34.30
C PRO A 215 -57.29 -21.85 35.16
N ALA A 216 -57.12 -21.82 36.49
CA ALA A 216 -58.21 -21.93 37.44
C ALA A 216 -59.04 -20.63 37.42
N VAL A 217 -60.36 -20.80 37.36
CA VAL A 217 -61.36 -19.73 37.44
C VAL A 217 -61.40 -19.20 38.87
N GLU A 218 -61.15 -17.90 39.05
CA GLU A 218 -61.35 -17.22 40.33
C GLU A 218 -62.85 -16.98 40.58
N PRO A 219 -63.38 -17.34 41.76
CA PRO A 219 -64.76 -17.03 42.10
C PRO A 219 -64.89 -15.56 42.49
N ILE A 220 -65.79 -14.87 41.79
CA ILE A 220 -66.24 -13.50 42.08
C ILE A 220 -66.85 -13.46 43.49
N ARG A 221 -66.23 -12.69 44.39
CA ARG A 221 -66.82 -12.33 45.68
C ARG A 221 -67.70 -11.10 45.47
N THR A 222 -69.02 -11.30 45.53
CA THR A 222 -70.01 -10.23 45.54
C THR A 222 -70.28 -9.84 46.99
N ASP A 223 -69.77 -8.68 47.42
CA ASP A 223 -70.05 -8.14 48.75
C ASP A 223 -71.40 -7.40 48.69
N LEU A 224 -72.48 -8.14 48.98
CA LEU A 224 -73.84 -7.61 49.13
C LEU A 224 -74.10 -7.41 50.63
N GLU A 225 -73.91 -6.18 51.11
CA GLU A 225 -74.36 -5.77 52.45
C GLU A 225 -75.89 -5.73 52.49
N VAL A 226 -76.48 -6.65 53.25
CA VAL A 226 -77.92 -6.71 53.54
C VAL A 226 -78.16 -6.02 54.89
N PHE A 227 -78.67 -4.78 54.85
CA PHE A 227 -79.18 -4.08 56.04
C PHE A 227 -80.64 -4.49 56.31
N ARG A 228 -80.90 -5.07 57.49
CA ARG A 228 -82.21 -5.31 58.13
C ARG A 228 -81.94 -5.47 59.64
N PHE A 229 -82.64 -4.89 60.60
CA PHE A 229 -83.75 -3.92 60.69
C PHE A 229 -83.51 -3.12 61.98
#